data_AF-A3TSK2-F1
#
_entry.id   AF-A3TSK2-F1
#
_cell.length_a   1.000
_cell.length_b   1.000
_cell.length_c   1.000
_cell.angle_alpha   90.00
_cell.angle_beta   90.00
_cell.angle_gamma   90.00
#
_symmetry.space_group_name_H-M   'P 1'
#
loop_
_entity.id
_entity.type
_entity.pdbx_description
1 polymer ?
#
loop_
_entity_poly.entity_id
_entity_poly.type
_entity_poly.pdbx_seq_one_letter_code
_entity_poly.pdbx_strand_id
1 'polypeptide(L)'
;MASRSAFEWDPENDRYICPEGHELKQFRRNYSDTARGRDLTGTRKYRALKADCQACPSRHRCCSNMEFRAVTREEHEDAPPCGRGLPDDEGI
;
A
#
# COMPACT_ATOMS: atom_id res chain seq x y z
N MET A 1 -12.22 4.40 -0.38
CA MET A 1 -10.88 3.81 -0.17
C MET A 1 -10.21 4.56 0.95
N ALA A 2 -9.47 3.88 1.83
CA ALA A 2 -8.58 4.56 2.76
C ALA A 2 -7.53 5.34 1.94
N SER A 3 -7.33 6.63 2.22
CA SER A 3 -6.31 7.40 1.50
C SER A 3 -4.93 6.85 1.85
N ARG A 4 -4.20 6.29 0.87
CA ARG A 4 -2.84 5.77 1.05
C ARG A 4 -1.90 6.83 1.63
N SER A 5 -2.16 8.10 1.34
CA SER A 5 -1.42 9.27 1.85
C SER A 5 -1.48 9.44 3.37
N ALA A 6 -2.44 8.80 4.05
CA ALA A 6 -2.51 8.83 5.52
C ALA A 6 -1.58 7.80 6.17
N PHE A 7 -0.91 6.95 5.38
CA PHE A 7 -0.06 5.88 5.87
C PHE A 7 1.37 6.10 5.42
N GLU A 8 2.31 5.98 6.34
CA GLU A 8 3.73 6.02 6.04
C GLU A 8 4.19 4.65 5.53
N TRP A 9 4.99 4.63 4.46
CA TRP A 9 5.55 3.41 3.92
C TRP A 9 6.95 3.18 4.49
N ASP A 10 7.13 2.05 5.15
CA ASP A 10 8.42 1.60 5.68
C ASP A 10 8.98 0.50 4.75
N PRO A 11 9.91 0.83 3.84
CA PRO A 11 10.48 -0.12 2.90
C PRO A 11 11.44 -1.10 3.58
N GLU A 12 12.07 -0.72 4.68
CA GLU A 12 13.04 -1.55 5.40
C GLU A 12 12.38 -2.81 5.96
N ASN A 13 11.11 -2.71 6.34
CA ASN A 13 10.36 -3.80 6.93
C ASN A 13 9.14 -4.22 6.10
N ASP A 14 8.96 -3.67 4.90
CA ASP A 14 7.83 -3.93 4.01
C ASP A 14 6.49 -3.80 4.75
N ARG A 15 6.25 -2.65 5.40
CA ARG A 15 5.03 -2.39 6.17
C ARG A 15 4.52 -0.96 5.98
N TYR A 16 3.21 -0.77 6.13
CA TYR A 16 2.65 0.58 6.26
C TYR A 16 2.41 0.91 7.72
N ILE A 17 2.61 2.16 8.11
CA ILE A 17 2.39 2.67 9.46
C ILE A 17 1.25 3.68 9.37
N CYS A 18 0.21 3.46 10.17
CA CYS A 18 -0.91 4.40 10.24
C CYS A 18 -0.56 5.61 11.12
N PRO A 19 -1.33 6.71 11.08
CA PRO A 19 -1.02 7.90 11.87
C PRO A 19 -1.19 7.70 13.39
N GLU A 20 -1.82 6.58 13.79
CA GLU A 20 -1.91 6.16 15.19
C GLU A 20 -0.78 5.19 15.60
N GLY A 21 0.19 4.92 14.71
CA GLY A 21 1.34 4.05 14.98
C GLY A 21 1.12 2.56 14.76
N HIS A 22 -0.09 2.13 14.38
CA HIS A 22 -0.35 0.73 14.05
C HIS A 22 0.20 0.32 12.69
N GLU A 23 0.84 -0.85 12.68
CA GLU A 23 1.45 -1.45 11.49
C GLU A 23 0.45 -2.28 10.66
N LEU A 24 0.49 -2.07 9.34
CA LEU A 24 -0.18 -2.86 8.33
C LEU A 24 0.87 -3.76 7.67
N LYS A 25 0.67 -5.05 7.84
CA LYS A 25 1.54 -6.09 7.27
C LYS A 25 0.83 -6.82 6.15
N GLN A 26 1.59 -7.26 5.15
CA GLN A 26 1.07 -8.12 4.09
C GLN A 26 0.72 -9.52 4.65
N PHE A 27 1.68 -10.10 5.37
CA PHE A 27 1.51 -11.36 6.09
C PHE A 27 1.81 -11.17 7.57
N ARG A 28 1.00 -11.83 8.42
CA ARG A 28 1.24 -11.87 9.87
C ARG A 28 2.03 -13.06 10.35
N ARG A 29 2.27 -14.03 9.47
CA ARG A 29 3.18 -15.13 9.79
C ARG A 29 4.60 -14.58 9.65
N ASN A 30 5.47 -14.92 10.61
CA ASN A 30 6.91 -14.67 10.55
C ASN A 30 7.52 -15.52 9.42
N TYR A 31 7.27 -15.11 8.19
CA TYR A 31 7.94 -15.67 7.04
C TYR A 31 8.76 -14.54 6.46
N SER A 32 10.09 -14.64 6.59
CA SER A 32 11.06 -13.65 6.11
C SER A 32 11.10 -13.53 4.58
N ASP A 33 10.28 -14.31 3.87
CA ASP A 33 10.20 -14.28 2.42
C ASP A 33 9.26 -13.16 1.97
N THR A 34 9.86 -12.01 1.66
CA THR A 34 9.21 -10.86 1.05
C THR A 34 8.77 -11.11 -0.41
N ALA A 35 9.15 -12.24 -1.00
CA ALA A 35 8.83 -12.61 -2.38
C ALA A 35 7.48 -13.36 -2.53
N ARG A 36 7.05 -14.11 -1.51
CA ARG A 36 5.79 -14.88 -1.47
C ARG A 36 4.52 -14.03 -1.52
N GLY A 37 4.67 -12.72 -1.36
CA GLY A 37 3.60 -11.75 -1.38
C GLY A 37 3.10 -11.29 -2.72
N ARG A 38 3.85 -11.58 -3.77
CA ARG A 38 3.42 -11.23 -5.11
C ARG A 38 2.28 -12.16 -5.49
N ASP A 39 1.10 -11.60 -5.64
CA ASP A 39 0.13 -12.25 -6.51
C ASP A 39 0.68 -12.30 -7.95
N LEU A 40 0.08 -13.14 -8.78
CA LEU A 40 0.49 -13.31 -10.19
C LEU A 40 0.45 -11.99 -10.99
N THR A 41 -0.16 -10.94 -10.44
CA THR A 41 -0.25 -9.60 -11.04
C THR A 41 0.77 -8.60 -10.48
N GLY A 42 1.67 -9.02 -9.57
CA GLY A 42 2.70 -8.15 -8.99
C GLY A 42 2.16 -7.16 -7.95
N THR A 43 0.98 -7.44 -7.41
CA THR A 43 0.34 -6.59 -6.41
C THR A 43 0.61 -7.11 -4.99
N ARG A 44 0.75 -6.20 -4.02
CA ARG A 44 0.95 -6.49 -2.61
C ARG A 44 -0.16 -5.87 -1.78
N LYS A 45 -0.86 -6.68 -0.98
CA LYS A 45 -1.97 -6.21 -0.13
C LYS A 45 -1.56 -6.19 1.34
N TYR A 46 -1.53 -5.01 1.93
CA TYR A 46 -1.20 -4.76 3.33
C TYR A 46 -2.48 -4.54 4.13
N ARG A 47 -2.60 -5.17 5.31
CA ARG A 47 -3.80 -5.07 6.15
C ARG A 47 -3.47 -4.96 7.64
N ALA A 48 -4.15 -4.05 8.34
CA ALA A 48 -4.06 -3.95 9.80
C ALA A 48 -4.90 -5.03 10.49
N LEU A 49 -4.70 -5.20 11.80
CA LEU A 49 -5.54 -6.08 12.61
C LEU A 49 -6.95 -5.53 12.65
N LYS A 50 -7.94 -6.41 12.51
CA LYS A 50 -9.34 -6.03 12.73
C LYS A 50 -9.52 -5.51 14.16
N ALA A 51 -9.01 -6.23 15.17
CA ALA A 51 -9.12 -5.82 16.57
C ALA A 51 -8.45 -4.46 16.84
N ASP A 52 -7.30 -4.23 16.21
CA ASP A 52 -6.53 -2.99 16.28
C ASP A 52 -7.28 -1.81 15.65
N CYS A 53 -7.89 -2.03 14.48
CA CYS A 53 -8.77 -1.04 13.84
C CYS A 53 -10.10 -0.83 14.59
N GLN A 54 -10.60 -1.86 15.27
CA GLN A 54 -11.82 -1.75 16.08
C GLN A 54 -11.59 -0.94 17.36
N ALA A 55 -10.40 -1.03 17.96
CA ALA A 55 -10.01 -0.23 19.12
C ALA A 55 -9.53 1.19 18.75
N CYS A 56 -9.19 1.43 17.49
CA CYS A 56 -8.65 2.70 16.99
C CYS A 56 -9.73 3.81 16.97
N PRO A 57 -9.57 4.90 17.75
CA PRO A 57 -10.51 6.04 17.72
C PRO A 57 -10.52 6.74 16.36
N SER A 58 -9.40 6.70 15.64
CA SER A 58 -9.26 7.29 14.30
C SER A 58 -9.77 6.41 13.16
N ARG A 59 -10.46 5.28 13.45
CA ARG A 59 -10.96 4.38 12.39
C ARG A 59 -11.86 5.10 11.40
N HIS A 60 -12.67 6.08 11.83
CA HIS A 60 -13.54 6.81 10.90
C HIS A 60 -12.76 7.66 9.88
N ARG A 61 -11.55 8.11 10.23
CA ARG A 61 -10.68 8.89 9.34
C ARG A 61 -9.88 8.00 8.39
N CYS A 62 -9.41 6.85 8.88
CA CYS A 62 -8.55 5.94 8.11
C CYS A 62 -9.29 4.76 7.45
N CYS A 63 -10.50 4.42 7.89
CA CYS A 63 -11.33 3.30 7.41
C CYS A 63 -12.71 3.83 7.01
N SER A 64 -12.82 4.50 5.85
CA SER A 64 -14.08 5.16 5.45
C SER A 64 -15.31 4.25 5.37
N ASN A 65 -15.17 2.94 5.18
CA ASN A 65 -16.29 1.98 5.10
C ASN A 65 -15.89 0.52 5.33
N MET A 66 -14.70 0.27 5.89
CA MET A 66 -14.16 -1.09 6.06
C MET A 66 -13.98 -1.39 7.54
N GLU A 67 -14.14 -2.66 7.90
CA GLU A 67 -13.89 -3.15 9.27
C GLU A 67 -12.39 -3.09 9.65
N PHE A 68 -11.51 -2.99 8.65
CA PHE A 68 -10.07 -2.88 8.80
C PHE A 68 -9.48 -2.03 7.67
N ARG A 69 -8.40 -1.31 7.96
CA ARG A 69 -7.60 -0.59 6.95
C ARG A 69 -6.79 -1.60 6.13
N ALA A 70 -6.92 -1.49 4.81
CA ALA A 70 -6.15 -2.24 3.84
C ALA A 70 -5.61 -1.30 2.77
N VAL A 71 -4.35 -1.49 2.38
CA VAL A 71 -3.64 -0.74 1.36
C VAL A 71 -3.12 -1.74 0.34
N THR A 72 -3.42 -1.49 -0.93
CA THR A 72 -2.89 -2.27 -2.05
C THR A 72 -1.76 -1.46 -2.67
N ARG A 73 -0.59 -2.08 -2.86
CA ARG A 73 0.58 -1.50 -3.53
C ARG A 73 0.85 -2.32 -4.78
N GLU A 74 0.77 -1.69 -5.94
CA GLU A 74 1.16 -2.31 -7.20
C GLU A 74 2.65 -2.00 -7.43
N GLU A 75 3.46 -2.98 -7.87
CA GLU A 75 4.90 -2.75 -8.17
C GLU A 75 5.11 -1.71 -9.29
N HIS A 76 4.08 -1.42 -10.10
CA HIS A 76 4.13 -0.53 -11.26
C HIS A 76 3.60 0.91 -11.02
N GLU A 77 3.23 1.29 -9.79
CA GLU A 77 2.66 2.64 -9.56
C GLU A 77 3.70 3.78 -9.68
N ASP A 78 4.99 3.45 -9.57
CA ASP A 78 6.13 4.36 -9.76
C ASP A 78 6.77 4.25 -11.15
N ALA A 79 6.23 3.41 -12.04
CA ALA A 79 6.61 3.50 -13.44
C ALA A 79 6.00 4.79 -13.98
N PRO A 80 6.78 5.81 -14.38
CA PRO A 80 6.22 6.95 -15.09
C PRO A 80 5.43 6.36 -16.28
N PRO A 81 4.27 6.94 -16.65
CA PRO A 81 3.56 6.48 -17.83
C PRO A 81 4.55 6.52 -19.00
N CYS A 82 5.04 5.35 -19.39
CA CYS A 82 5.92 5.19 -20.54
C CYS A 82 5.05 5.50 -21.76
N GLY A 83 4.96 6.78 -22.13
CA GLY A 83 4.00 7.20 -23.14
C GLY A 83 3.60 8.66 -23.15
N ARG A 84 4.47 9.62 -22.82
CA ARG A 84 4.27 11.00 -23.28
C ARG A 84 5.60 11.75 -23.39
N GLY A 85 6.04 11.96 -24.64
CA GLY A 85 7.14 12.87 -24.96
C GLY A 85 8.18 12.34 -25.95
N LEU A 86 7.75 11.91 -27.14
CA LEU A 86 8.55 12.23 -28.32
C LEU A 86 7.89 13.47 -28.94
N PRO A 87 8.50 14.67 -28.90
CA PRO A 87 8.15 15.68 -29.87
C PRO A 87 8.54 15.12 -31.25
N ASP A 88 7.57 15.08 -32.15
CA ASP A 88 7.83 14.99 -33.58
C ASP A 88 8.59 16.26 -33.95
N ASP A 89 9.91 16.14 -34.05
CA ASP A 89 10.78 17.11 -34.69
C ASP A 89 11.44 16.39 -35.87
N GLU A 90 11.80 17.19 -36.87
CA GLU A 90 12.46 16.83 -38.14
C GLU A 90 11.54 16.76 -39.36
N GLY A 91 11.16 17.94 -39.81
CA GLY A 91 10.97 18.20 -41.23
C GLY A 91 12.31 18.31 -41.96
N ILE A 92 12.45 17.56 -43.05
CA ILE A 92 13.24 17.90 -44.25
C ILE A 92 12.45 17.40 -45.46
#